data_AF-A0A831UUA0-F1
#
_entry.id   AF-A0A831UUA0-F1
#
_cell.length_a   1.000
_cell.length_b   1.000
_cell.length_c   1.000
_cell.angle_alpha   90.00
_cell.angle_beta   90.00
_cell.angle_gamma   90.00
#
_symmetry.space_group_name_H-M   'P 1'
#
loop_
_entity.id
_entity.type
_entity.pdbx_description
1 polymer ?
#
loop_
_entity_poly.entity_id
_entity_poly.type
_entity_poly.pdbx_seq_one_letter_code
_entity_poly.pdbx_strand_id
1 'polypeptide(L)'
;MAEHTAHHTEGHEHHVVPIRVYTWTLIGLLILLIVTVAAGFIPMPVWLGTVVALAIAAFKTSLVMAFFMHVKFSGKLVWLFAAAGFFWLVIMIIFAYADYITRPWEPVPGF
;
A
#
# COMPACT_ATOMS: atom_id res chain seq x y z
N MET A 1 -49.34 -15.62 -32.71
CA MET A 1 -47.90 -15.91 -32.79
C MET A 1 -47.20 -14.93 -31.87
N ALA A 2 -47.09 -15.33 -30.60
CA ALA A 2 -46.52 -14.53 -29.52
C ALA A 2 -45.05 -14.92 -29.39
N GLU A 3 -44.15 -14.17 -30.02
CA GLU A 3 -42.73 -14.48 -29.94
C GLU A 3 -41.91 -13.20 -30.23
N HIS A 4 -41.74 -12.33 -29.21
CA HIS A 4 -40.53 -11.51 -29.06
C HIS A 4 -40.47 -10.71 -27.73
N THR A 5 -40.72 -11.33 -26.58
CA THR A 5 -40.46 -10.69 -25.27
C THR A 5 -39.75 -11.66 -24.32
N ALA A 6 -38.53 -12.03 -24.69
CA ALA A 6 -37.56 -12.54 -23.73
C ALA A 6 -36.50 -11.45 -23.54
N HIS A 7 -36.86 -10.42 -22.77
CA HIS A 7 -35.86 -9.55 -22.17
C HIS A 7 -35.10 -10.40 -21.14
N HIS A 8 -33.95 -10.92 -21.56
CA HIS A 8 -32.97 -11.53 -20.67
C HIS A 8 -32.59 -10.49 -19.62
N THR A 9 -33.22 -10.62 -18.46
CA THR A 9 -32.82 -9.89 -17.25
C THR A 9 -31.57 -10.59 -16.76
N GLU A 10 -30.42 -10.21 -17.32
CA GLU A 10 -29.12 -10.57 -16.77
C GLU A 10 -29.02 -9.88 -15.41
N GLY A 11 -29.34 -10.62 -14.35
CA GLY A 11 -29.02 -10.21 -13.00
C GLY A 11 -27.51 -10.07 -12.91
N HIS A 12 -27.02 -8.84 -12.95
CA HIS A 12 -25.63 -8.53 -12.62
C HIS A 12 -25.39 -8.96 -11.17
N GLU A 13 -24.97 -10.21 -10.98
CA GLU A 13 -24.47 -10.70 -9.71
C GLU A 13 -23.22 -9.90 -9.38
N HIS A 14 -23.41 -8.83 -8.61
CA HIS A 14 -22.34 -8.05 -8.00
C HIS A 14 -21.48 -9.02 -7.20
N HIS A 15 -20.34 -9.43 -7.77
CA HIS A 15 -19.35 -10.28 -7.12
C HIS A 15 -18.65 -9.46 -6.03
N VAL A 16 -19.38 -9.16 -4.96
CA VAL A 16 -18.87 -8.43 -3.79
C VAL A 16 -18.06 -9.42 -2.97
N VAL A 17 -16.77 -9.14 -2.89
CA VAL A 17 -15.83 -9.81 -1.99
C VAL A 17 -16.45 -9.89 -0.60
N PRO A 18 -16.50 -11.07 0.03
CA PRO A 18 -17.16 -11.22 1.31
C PRO A 18 -16.50 -10.32 2.36
N ILE A 19 -17.33 -9.61 3.14
CA ILE A 19 -16.91 -8.71 4.24
C ILE A 19 -15.95 -9.37 5.24
N ARG A 20 -15.99 -10.70 5.31
CA ARG A 20 -15.11 -11.55 6.12
C ARG A 20 -13.63 -11.37 5.77
N VAL A 21 -13.29 -11.14 4.50
CA VAL A 21 -11.88 -10.94 4.08
C VAL A 21 -11.34 -9.61 4.62
N TYR A 22 -12.14 -8.54 4.52
CA TYR A 22 -11.75 -7.22 5.00
C TYR A 22 -11.63 -7.17 6.53
N THR A 23 -12.54 -7.83 7.25
CA THR A 23 -12.50 -7.89 8.72
C THR A 23 -11.27 -8.66 9.24
N TRP A 24 -10.90 -9.78 8.62
CA TRP A 24 -9.65 -10.48 8.96
C TRP A 24 -8.40 -9.66 8.66
N THR A 25 -8.39 -8.97 7.52
CA THR A 25 -7.27 -8.09 7.14
C THR A 25 -7.14 -6.93 8.14
N LEU A 26 -8.26 -6.34 8.57
CA LEU A 26 -8.31 -5.28 9.56
C LEU A 26 -7.73 -5.74 10.91
N ILE A 27 -8.07 -6.93 11.38
CA ILE A 27 -7.50 -7.50 12.60
C ILE A 27 -5.97 -7.65 12.45
N GLY A 28 -5.49 -8.17 11.32
CA GLY A 28 -4.06 -8.25 11.04
C GLY A 28 -3.35 -6.89 11.08
N LEU A 29 -3.98 -5.85 10.53
CA LEU A 29 -3.45 -4.48 10.57
C LEU A 29 -3.46 -3.87 11.98
N LEU A 30 -4.47 -4.18 12.79
CA LEU A 30 -4.53 -3.75 14.20
C LEU A 30 -3.42 -4.41 15.02
N ILE A 31 -3.17 -5.70 14.82
CA ILE A 31 -2.05 -6.40 15.47
C ILE A 31 -0.73 -5.73 15.08
N LEU A 32 -0.52 -5.48 13.78
CA LEU A 32 0.68 -4.81 13.31
C LEU A 32 0.83 -3.40 13.88
N LEU A 33 -0.27 -2.66 14.01
CA LEU A 33 -0.26 -1.35 14.64
C LEU A 33 0.20 -1.43 16.11
N ILE A 34 -0.33 -2.37 16.88
CA ILE A 34 0.10 -2.60 18.26
C ILE A 34 1.59 -2.93 18.30
N VAL A 35 2.08 -3.77 17.40
CA VAL A 35 3.50 -4.12 17.30
C VAL A 35 4.36 -2.89 16.98
N THR A 36 3.94 -2.03 16.05
CA THR A 36 4.68 -0.78 15.74
C THR A 36 4.72 0.15 16.95
N VAL A 37 3.60 0.32 17.64
CA VAL A 37 3.50 1.17 18.83
C VAL A 37 4.40 0.63 19.95
N ALA A 38 4.33 -0.68 20.22
CA ALA A 38 5.18 -1.34 21.21
C ALA A 38 6.67 -1.19 20.86
N ALA A 39 7.05 -1.39 19.60
CA ALA A 39 8.42 -1.20 19.14
C ALA A 39 8.93 0.23 19.35
N GLY A 40 8.06 1.25 19.26
CA GLY A 40 8.41 2.65 19.53
C GLY A 40 8.71 2.96 21.00
N PHE A 41 8.23 2.16 21.95
CA PHE A 41 8.53 2.33 23.37
C PHE A 41 9.80 1.59 23.83
N ILE A 42 10.35 0.71 23.00
CA ILE A 42 11.58 0.00 23.32
C ILE A 42 12.77 0.93 23.01
N PRO A 43 13.65 1.21 23.99
CA PRO A 43 14.83 2.01 23.76
C PRO A 43 15.81 1.25 22.84
N MET A 44 15.82 1.65 21.57
CA MET A 44 16.71 1.11 20.53
C MET A 44 17.63 2.20 19.98
N PRO A 45 18.81 1.86 19.43
CA PRO A 45 19.61 2.79 18.65
C PRO A 45 18.79 3.38 17.49
N VAL A 46 18.92 4.68 17.25
CA VAL A 46 18.10 5.44 16.27
C VAL A 46 18.07 4.79 14.88
N TRP A 47 19.24 4.34 14.40
CA TRP A 47 19.35 3.69 13.09
C TRP A 47 18.58 2.36 13.04
N LEU A 48 18.66 1.55 14.10
CA LEU A 48 18.01 0.25 14.19
C LEU A 48 16.50 0.40 14.38
N GLY A 49 16.06 1.37 15.18
CA GLY A 49 14.65 1.73 15.33
C GLY A 49 14.02 2.14 13.99
N THR A 50 14.74 2.94 13.19
CA THR A 50 14.27 3.37 11.86
C THR A 50 14.12 2.18 10.90
N VAL A 51 15.12 1.29 10.84
CA VAL A 51 15.08 0.11 9.97
C VAL A 51 13.92 -0.82 10.37
N VAL A 52 13.72 -1.07 11.67
CA VAL A 52 12.61 -1.88 12.17
C VAL A 52 11.26 -1.24 11.84
N ALA A 53 11.11 0.07 12.06
CA ALA A 53 9.88 0.79 11.72
C ALA A 53 9.55 0.72 10.23
N LEU A 54 10.55 0.89 9.35
CA LEU A 54 10.38 0.77 7.90
C LEU A 54 10.03 -0.66 7.48
N ALA A 55 10.63 -1.68 8.10
CA ALA A 55 10.30 -3.08 7.83
C ALA A 55 8.84 -3.40 8.19
N ILE A 56 8.37 -2.94 9.36
CA ILE A 56 6.98 -3.12 9.77
C ILE A 56 6.03 -2.35 8.85
N ALA A 57 6.39 -1.12 8.47
CA ALA A 57 5.63 -0.31 7.52
C ALA A 57 5.52 -0.98 6.14
N ALA A 58 6.60 -1.58 5.63
CA ALA A 58 6.60 -2.32 4.38
C ALA A 58 5.63 -3.51 4.43
N PHE A 59 5.70 -4.33 5.49
CA PHE A 59 4.77 -5.45 5.66
C PHE A 59 3.31 -4.99 5.76
N LYS A 60 3.05 -3.92 6.52
CA LYS A 60 1.72 -3.31 6.62
C LYS A 60 1.19 -2.90 5.25
N THR A 61 2.03 -2.26 4.45
CA THR A 61 1.68 -1.79 3.11
C THR A 61 1.39 -2.96 2.17
N SER A 62 2.18 -4.05 2.23
CA SER A 62 1.92 -5.25 1.44
C SER A 62 0.55 -5.88 1.75
N LEU A 63 0.17 -5.92 3.03
CA LEU A 63 -1.15 -6.43 3.44
C LEU A 63 -2.29 -5.56 2.89
N VAL A 64 -2.15 -4.23 2.98
CA VAL A 64 -3.13 -3.27 2.44
C VAL A 64 -3.26 -3.40 0.93
N MET A 65 -2.14 -3.45 0.19
CA MET A 65 -2.15 -3.62 -1.27
C MET A 65 -2.82 -4.93 -1.69
N ALA A 66 -2.48 -6.05 -1.03
CA ALA A 66 -3.01 -7.35 -1.42
C ALA A 66 -4.52 -7.46 -1.21
N PHE A 67 -5.04 -6.98 -0.07
CA PHE A 67 -6.41 -7.26 0.36
C PHE A 67 -7.36 -6.05 0.25
N PHE A 68 -6.95 -4.86 0.72
CA PHE A 68 -7.83 -3.67 0.72
C PHE A 68 -7.90 -2.99 -0.64
N MET A 69 -6.78 -2.96 -1.39
CA MET A 69 -6.79 -2.47 -2.77
C MET A 69 -7.27 -3.54 -3.77
N HIS A 70 -7.68 -4.71 -3.28
CA HIS A 70 -8.22 -5.81 -4.07
C HIS A 70 -7.29 -6.27 -5.22
N VAL A 71 -5.99 -5.96 -5.13
CA VAL A 71 -5.00 -6.26 -6.18
C VAL A 71 -4.83 -7.77 -6.34
N LYS A 72 -4.88 -8.54 -5.24
CA LYS A 72 -4.78 -10.01 -5.27
C LYS A 72 -5.94 -10.69 -6.02
N PHE A 73 -7.11 -10.08 -6.04
CA PHE A 73 -8.31 -10.62 -6.66
C PHE A 73 -8.55 -10.04 -8.06
N SER A 74 -7.75 -9.05 -8.47
CA SER A 74 -7.85 -8.38 -9.75
C SER A 74 -7.03 -9.10 -10.83
N GLY A 75 -7.33 -8.80 -12.10
CA GLY A 75 -6.57 -9.34 -13.23
C GLY A 75 -5.11 -8.86 -13.27
N LYS A 76 -4.28 -9.57 -14.06
CA LYS A 76 -2.83 -9.31 -14.22
C LYS A 76 -2.51 -7.86 -14.61
N LEU A 77 -3.42 -7.18 -15.33
CA LEU A 77 -3.26 -5.79 -15.73
C LEU A 77 -3.21 -4.85 -14.52
N VAL A 78 -4.08 -5.04 -13.52
CA VAL A 78 -4.08 -4.23 -12.28
C VAL A 78 -2.79 -4.43 -11.49
N TRP A 79 -2.28 -5.65 -11.46
CA TRP A 79 -1.00 -5.95 -10.80
C TRP A 79 0.17 -5.24 -11.47
N LEU A 80 0.18 -5.18 -12.82
CA LEU A 80 1.20 -4.45 -13.57
C LEU A 80 1.18 -2.95 -13.27
N PHE A 81 0.00 -2.32 -13.27
CA PHE A 81 -0.13 -0.89 -12.94
C PHE A 81 0.24 -0.59 -11.49
N ALA A 82 -0.14 -1.45 -10.53
CA ALA A 82 0.25 -1.30 -9.14
C ALA A 82 1.76 -1.39 -8.95
N ALA A 83 2.42 -2.36 -9.59
CA ALA A 83 3.87 -2.50 -9.57
C ALA A 83 4.57 -1.32 -10.27
N ALA A 84 4.06 -0.86 -11.40
CA ALA A 84 4.60 0.29 -12.13
C ALA A 84 4.51 1.58 -11.31
N GLY A 85 3.38 1.83 -10.63
CA GLY A 85 3.22 2.99 -9.74
C GLY A 85 4.18 2.94 -8.55
N PHE A 86 4.35 1.78 -7.92
CA PHE A 86 5.31 1.62 -6.82
C PHE A 86 6.76 1.78 -7.29
N PHE A 87 7.10 1.19 -8.44
CA PHE A 87 8.41 1.33 -9.07
C PHE A 87 8.72 2.81 -9.40
N TRP A 88 7.76 3.52 -9.98
CA TRP A 88 7.87 4.95 -10.25
C TRP A 88 8.11 5.77 -8.98
N LEU A 89 7.37 5.48 -7.91
CA LEU A 89 7.54 6.14 -6.61
C LEU A 89 8.93 5.92 -6.03
N VAL A 90 9.46 4.69 -6.11
CA VAL A 90 10.82 4.37 -5.64
C VAL A 90 11.86 5.19 -6.41
N ILE A 91 11.73 5.31 -7.73
CA ILE A 91 12.62 6.15 -8.55
C ILE A 91 12.58 7.60 -8.06
N MET A 92 11.39 8.16 -7.85
CA MET A 92 11.22 9.54 -7.39
C MET A 92 11.86 9.78 -6.03
N ILE A 93 11.73 8.85 -5.07
CA ILE A 93 12.37 8.96 -3.76
C ILE A 93 13.90 8.94 -3.88
N ILE A 94 14.44 8.01 -4.67
CA ILE A 94 15.90 7.89 -4.85
C ILE A 94 16.45 9.14 -5.51
N PHE A 95 15.80 9.65 -6.56
CA PHE A 95 16.25 10.86 -7.26
C PHE A 95 16.14 12.10 -6.40
N ALA A 96 15.05 12.26 -5.64
CA ALA A 96 14.93 13.36 -4.69
C ALA A 96 16.05 13.31 -3.64
N TYR A 97 16.33 12.14 -3.07
CA TYR A 97 17.40 11.98 -2.08
C TYR A 97 18.80 12.24 -2.67
N ALA A 98 19.06 11.74 -3.89
CA ALA A 98 20.30 12.00 -4.60
C ALA A 98 20.49 13.49 -4.88
N ASP A 99 19.43 14.19 -5.30
CA ASP A 99 19.44 15.64 -5.49
C ASP A 99 19.82 16.36 -4.19
N TYR A 100 19.16 16.05 -3.06
CA TYR A 100 19.50 16.64 -1.76
C TYR A 100 20.95 16.40 -1.32
N ILE A 101 21.51 15.21 -1.57
CA ILE A 101 22.91 14.90 -1.20
C ILE A 101 23.90 15.69 -2.07
N THR A 102 23.59 15.87 -3.35
CA THR A 102 24.52 16.52 -4.30
C THR A 102 24.48 18.05 -4.23
N ARG A 103 23.45 18.64 -3.61
CA ARG A 103 23.37 20.09 -3.42
C ARG A 103 24.50 20.59 -2.51
N PRO A 104 25.31 21.55 -2.96
CA PRO A 104 26.18 22.29 -2.08
C PRO A 104 25.31 23.01 -1.03
N TRP A 105 25.66 22.86 0.24
CA TRP A 105 25.07 23.67 1.30
C TRP A 105 25.64 25.08 1.16
N GLU A 106 25.00 25.90 0.33
CA GLU A 106 25.37 27.30 0.18
C GLU A 106 24.98 28.08 1.45
N PRO A 107 25.95 28.69 2.16
CA PRO A 107 25.62 29.64 3.21
C PRO A 107 24.89 30.80 2.53
N VAL A 108 23.62 31.01 2.87
CA VAL A 108 22.88 32.20 2.44
C VAL A 108 23.68 33.45 2.83
N PRO A 109 24.16 34.28 1.88
CA PRO A 109 24.74 35.58 2.22
C PRO A 109 23.56 36.47 2.61
N GLY A 110 23.30 36.56 3.93
CA GLY A 110 22.08 37.16 4.43
C GLY A 110 22.02 37.32 5.95
N PHE A 111 23.19 37.46 6.60
CA PHE A 111 23.45 38.32 7.76
C PHE A 111 24.90 38.81 7.65
#